data_AF-A0A7V6Q438-F1
#
_entry.id   AF-A0A7V6Q438-F1
#
_cell.length_a   1.000
_cell.length_b   1.000
_cell.length_c   1.000
_cell.angle_alpha   90.00
_cell.angle_beta   90.00
_cell.angle_gamma   90.00
#
_symmetry.space_group_name_H-M   'P 1'
#
loop_
_entity.id
_entity.type
_entity.pdbx_description
1 polymer ?
#
loop_
_entity_poly.entity_id
_entity_poly.type
_entity_poly.pdbx_seq_one_letter_code
_entity_poly.pdbx_strand_id
1 'polypeptide(L)'
;MEKLTISEVKQIFGEIKKVIDDNKEFLIKLDAAMGDGDLGLTMTAGFDAIVKEIKNTSDNDMGNVIAKMGMVMSNVAPSTLGTLLATAMMRAGKIVKGYAEIGLKEIVDMGNAAINGIKQRGKSEVGDKTILDSLYPAIVELDKAVKDNLTLDVAFEKAFKAAKEGFKKTESMVSKHGRAAYYGEKSIGHPDSGAAVGMLIFEGIYNFFSKNK
;
A
#
# COMPACT_ATOMS: atom_id res chain seq x y z
N MET A 1 -11.68 -11.47 14.12
CA MET A 1 -10.24 -11.59 14.40
C MET A 1 -9.77 -10.29 15.05
N GLU A 2 -9.08 -10.36 16.19
CA GLU A 2 -8.66 -9.17 16.95
C GLU A 2 -7.21 -8.75 16.68
N LYS A 3 -6.34 -9.70 16.35
CA LYS A 3 -4.92 -9.47 16.05
C LYS A 3 -4.47 -10.28 14.85
N LEU A 4 -3.42 -9.80 14.18
CA LEU A 4 -2.72 -10.47 13.09
C LEU A 4 -1.39 -11.04 13.58
N THR A 5 -1.19 -12.32 13.32
CA THR A 5 0.08 -13.04 13.46
C THR A 5 0.96 -12.84 12.23
N ILE A 6 2.25 -13.18 12.36
CA ILE A 6 3.18 -13.19 11.22
C ILE A 6 2.71 -14.14 10.11
N SER A 7 2.08 -15.27 10.47
CA SER A 7 1.52 -16.22 9.49
C SER A 7 0.42 -15.57 8.65
N GLU A 8 -0.47 -14.80 9.27
CA GLU A 8 -1.54 -14.10 8.57
C GLU A 8 -1.01 -12.94 7.73
N VAL A 9 0.01 -12.22 8.20
CA VAL A 9 0.72 -11.21 7.40
C VAL A 9 1.34 -11.83 6.13
N LYS A 10 1.90 -13.05 6.22
CA LYS A 10 2.38 -13.80 5.03
C LYS A 10 1.25 -14.08 4.04
N GLN A 11 0.07 -14.46 4.54
CA GLN A 11 -1.10 -14.72 3.70
C GLN A 11 -1.62 -13.43 3.05
N ILE A 12 -1.64 -12.32 3.80
CA ILE A 12 -2.02 -10.99 3.30
C ILE A 12 -1.10 -10.55 2.15
N PHE A 13 0.22 -10.69 2.27
CA PHE A 13 1.12 -10.39 1.15
C PHE A 13 0.86 -11.28 -0.07
N GLY A 14 0.45 -12.54 0.14
CA GLY A 14 0.00 -13.43 -0.92
C GLY A 14 -1.25 -12.91 -1.65
N GLU A 15 -2.23 -12.40 -0.90
CA GLU A 15 -3.45 -11.80 -1.47
C GLU A 15 -3.15 -10.49 -2.20
N ILE A 16 -2.29 -9.63 -1.66
CA ILE A 16 -1.85 -8.40 -2.33
C ILE A 16 -1.16 -8.73 -3.66
N LYS A 17 -0.23 -9.69 -3.67
CA LYS A 17 0.44 -10.15 -4.90
C LYS A 17 -0.58 -10.61 -5.94
N LYS A 18 -1.54 -11.44 -5.54
CA LYS A 18 -2.60 -11.91 -6.44
C LYS A 18 -3.38 -10.74 -7.06
N VAL A 19 -3.82 -9.78 -6.24
CA VAL A 19 -4.56 -8.61 -6.72
C VAL A 19 -3.71 -7.77 -7.68
N ILE A 20 -2.43 -7.57 -7.39
CA ILE A 20 -1.51 -6.82 -8.26
C ILE A 20 -1.30 -7.54 -9.60
N ASP A 21 -1.13 -8.87 -9.60
CA ASP A 21 -1.00 -9.67 -10.84
C ASP A 21 -2.26 -9.58 -11.70
N ASP A 22 -3.44 -9.78 -11.08
CA ASP A 22 -4.74 -9.73 -11.76
C ASP A 22 -4.99 -8.34 -12.40
N ASN A 23 -4.36 -7.29 -11.85
CA ASN A 23 -4.46 -5.90 -12.31
C ASN A 23 -3.22 -5.41 -13.08
N LYS A 24 -2.29 -6.30 -13.46
CA LYS A 24 -1.05 -5.93 -14.15
C LYS A 24 -1.29 -5.07 -15.39
N GLU A 25 -2.15 -5.54 -16.29
CA GLU A 25 -2.46 -4.86 -17.56
C GLU A 25 -3.20 -3.54 -17.33
N PHE A 26 -4.02 -3.47 -16.29
CA PHE A 26 -4.67 -2.23 -15.88
C PHE A 26 -3.65 -1.19 -15.43
N LEU A 27 -2.69 -1.58 -14.59
CA LEU A 27 -1.62 -0.69 -14.12
C LEU A 27 -0.71 -0.21 -15.26
N ILE A 28 -0.37 -1.10 -16.22
CA ILE A 28 0.40 -0.74 -17.42
C ILE A 28 -0.34 0.34 -18.23
N LYS A 29 -1.63 0.12 -18.52
CA LYS A 29 -2.44 1.07 -19.30
C LYS A 29 -2.62 2.40 -18.59
N LEU A 30 -2.88 2.36 -17.28
CA LEU A 30 -3.07 3.55 -16.47
C LEU A 30 -1.79 4.40 -16.43
N ASP A 31 -0.65 3.75 -16.22
CA ASP A 31 0.63 4.43 -16.19
C ASP A 31 1.07 4.90 -17.58
N ALA A 32 0.82 4.14 -18.64
CA ALA A 32 1.13 4.55 -20.02
C ALA A 32 0.35 5.80 -20.47
N ALA A 33 -0.80 6.09 -19.86
CA ALA A 33 -1.56 7.30 -20.17
C ALA A 33 -0.80 8.57 -19.76
N MET A 34 -0.06 8.55 -18.63
CA MET A 34 0.58 9.74 -18.04
C MET A 34 2.05 9.51 -17.61
N GLY A 35 2.67 8.44 -18.09
CA GLY A 35 3.96 7.90 -17.66
C GLY A 35 4.61 7.03 -18.73
N ASP A 36 5.39 6.02 -18.36
CA ASP A 36 6.07 5.09 -19.28
C ASP A 36 5.42 3.71 -19.40
N GLY A 37 4.40 3.40 -18.58
CA GLY A 37 3.66 2.16 -18.71
C GLY A 37 4.38 0.94 -18.16
N ASP A 38 5.40 1.12 -17.32
CA ASP A 38 6.16 0.01 -16.72
C ASP A 38 5.58 -0.43 -15.36
N LEU A 39 4.66 0.35 -14.79
CA LEU A 39 4.22 0.19 -13.40
C LEU A 39 3.72 -1.23 -13.08
N GLY A 40 2.89 -1.83 -13.93
CA GLY A 40 2.40 -3.19 -13.70
C GLY A 40 3.53 -4.23 -13.72
N LEU A 41 4.55 -4.07 -14.56
CA LEU A 41 5.73 -4.93 -14.57
C LEU A 41 6.55 -4.77 -13.29
N THR A 42 6.75 -3.53 -12.85
CA THR A 42 7.52 -3.24 -11.64
C THR A 42 6.83 -3.74 -10.38
N MET A 43 5.51 -3.53 -10.25
CA MET A 43 4.76 -3.93 -9.05
C MET A 43 4.61 -5.45 -8.95
N THR A 44 4.34 -6.14 -10.06
CA THR A 44 4.29 -7.61 -10.08
C THR A 44 5.64 -8.21 -9.68
N ALA A 45 6.75 -7.75 -10.28
CA ALA A 45 8.09 -8.21 -9.90
C ALA A 45 8.43 -7.95 -8.42
N GLY A 46 8.05 -6.79 -7.89
CA GLY A 46 8.28 -6.43 -6.49
C GLY A 46 7.51 -7.30 -5.51
N PHE A 47 6.21 -7.49 -5.73
CA PHE A 47 5.38 -8.32 -4.85
C PHE A 47 5.69 -9.82 -4.99
N ASP A 48 6.11 -10.28 -6.17
CA ASP A 48 6.63 -11.64 -6.38
C ASP A 48 7.85 -11.91 -5.50
N ALA A 49 8.80 -10.98 -5.50
CA ALA A 49 10.01 -11.10 -4.68
C ALA A 49 9.69 -11.07 -3.18
N ILE A 50 8.77 -10.19 -2.75
CA ILE A 50 8.28 -10.14 -1.37
C ILE A 50 7.68 -11.48 -0.96
N VAL A 51 6.76 -12.04 -1.75
CA VAL A 51 6.09 -13.30 -1.40
C VAL A 51 7.09 -14.46 -1.37
N LYS A 52 8.08 -14.47 -2.26
CA LYS A 52 9.15 -15.47 -2.23
C LYS A 52 9.99 -15.36 -0.95
N GLU A 53 10.37 -14.15 -0.55
CA GLU A 53 11.17 -13.93 0.66
C GLU A 53 10.38 -14.25 1.94
N ILE A 54 9.16 -13.72 2.06
CA ILE A 54 8.38 -13.83 3.30
C ILE A 54 7.98 -15.28 3.62
N LYS A 55 7.82 -16.13 2.60
CA LYS A 55 7.57 -17.56 2.78
C LYS A 55 8.75 -18.26 3.45
N ASN A 56 9.98 -17.85 3.14
CA ASN A 56 11.20 -18.45 3.66
C ASN A 56 11.66 -17.82 4.99
N THR A 57 11.03 -16.73 5.45
CA THR A 57 11.41 -16.08 6.70
C THR A 57 10.92 -16.87 7.90
N SER A 58 11.81 -17.09 8.87
CA SER A 58 11.54 -17.72 10.16
C SER A 58 11.69 -16.76 11.35
N ASP A 59 11.81 -15.45 11.08
CA ASP A 59 11.87 -14.43 12.12
C ASP A 59 10.51 -14.32 12.83
N ASN A 60 10.57 -14.24 14.17
CA ASN A 60 9.41 -14.12 15.05
C ASN A 60 9.12 -12.66 15.43
N ASP A 61 9.90 -11.71 14.91
CA ASP A 61 9.70 -10.26 15.07
C ASP A 61 8.98 -9.69 13.84
N MET A 62 7.72 -9.29 14.02
CA MET A 62 6.86 -8.67 13.01
C MET A 62 7.53 -7.46 12.35
N GLY A 63 8.19 -6.62 13.14
CA GLY A 63 8.87 -5.43 12.65
C GLY A 63 10.03 -5.76 11.72
N ASN A 64 10.83 -6.76 12.06
CA ASN A 64 11.90 -7.25 11.20
C ASN A 64 11.35 -7.86 9.90
N VAL A 65 10.30 -8.67 9.99
CA VAL A 65 9.64 -9.29 8.82
C VAL A 65 9.16 -8.22 7.84
N ILE A 66 8.44 -7.21 8.32
CA ILE A 66 7.89 -6.14 7.46
C ILE A 66 9.01 -5.26 6.89
N ALA A 67 10.00 -4.88 7.71
CA ALA A 67 11.13 -4.08 7.24
C ALA A 67 11.95 -4.82 6.16
N LYS A 68 12.09 -6.15 6.29
CA LYS A 68 12.75 -7.00 5.29
C LYS A 68 12.02 -6.97 3.96
N MET A 69 10.68 -6.98 3.95
CA MET A 69 9.90 -6.84 2.71
C MET A 69 10.12 -5.49 2.03
N GLY A 70 10.28 -4.42 2.83
CA GLY A 70 10.69 -3.12 2.32
C GLY A 70 12.05 -3.16 1.62
N MET A 71 13.04 -3.82 2.21
CA MET A 71 14.36 -3.99 1.60
C MET A 71 14.29 -4.81 0.29
N VAL A 72 13.48 -5.87 0.26
CA VAL A 72 13.26 -6.66 -0.97
C VAL A 72 12.68 -5.81 -2.08
N MET A 73 11.62 -5.04 -1.78
CA MET A 73 11.01 -4.12 -2.76
C MET A 73 12.03 -3.13 -3.32
N SER A 74 12.84 -2.52 -2.46
CA SER A 74 13.86 -1.55 -2.88
C SER A 74 14.90 -2.14 -3.84
N ASN A 75 15.18 -3.44 -3.74
CA ASN A 75 16.19 -4.12 -4.56
C ASN A 75 15.64 -4.56 -5.92
N VAL A 76 14.35 -4.91 -5.99
CA VAL A 76 13.74 -5.52 -7.19
C VAL A 76 12.94 -4.50 -8.02
N ALA A 77 12.41 -3.46 -7.39
CA ALA A 77 11.63 -2.41 -8.03
C ALA A 77 12.37 -1.07 -7.97
N PRO A 78 13.38 -0.82 -8.82
CA PRO A 78 14.13 0.44 -8.86
C PRO A 78 13.31 1.56 -9.53
N SER A 79 12.11 1.81 -9.02
CA SER A 79 11.22 2.89 -9.44
C SER A 79 10.95 3.84 -8.27
N THR A 80 10.40 5.03 -8.57
CA THR A 80 9.95 5.96 -7.55
C THR A 80 8.96 5.29 -6.62
N LEU A 81 7.94 4.61 -7.16
CA LEU A 81 6.94 3.95 -6.32
C LEU A 81 7.51 2.79 -5.52
N GLY A 82 8.39 1.97 -6.09
CA GLY A 82 9.09 0.91 -5.37
C GLY A 82 9.89 1.45 -4.19
N THR A 83 10.58 2.57 -4.37
CA THR A 83 11.32 3.28 -3.31
C THR A 83 10.40 3.83 -2.21
N LEU A 84 9.22 4.35 -2.58
CA LEU A 84 8.23 4.85 -1.64
C LEU A 84 7.61 3.71 -0.82
N LEU A 85 7.24 2.60 -1.46
CA LEU A 85 6.72 1.41 -0.77
C LEU A 85 7.76 0.76 0.13
N ALA A 86 9.02 0.68 -0.32
CA ALA A 86 10.13 0.24 0.51
C ALA A 86 10.27 1.11 1.77
N THR A 87 10.25 2.43 1.59
CA THR A 87 10.29 3.38 2.72
C THR A 87 9.10 3.18 3.65
N ALA A 88 7.89 3.02 3.10
CA ALA A 88 6.67 2.79 3.86
C ALA A 88 6.79 1.55 4.75
N MET A 89 7.17 0.41 4.19
CA MET A 89 7.36 -0.84 4.93
C MET A 89 8.48 -0.75 5.97
N MET A 90 9.60 -0.11 5.65
CA MET A 90 10.68 0.08 6.62
C MET A 90 10.28 0.98 7.79
N ARG A 91 9.42 1.99 7.56
CA ARG A 91 8.90 2.86 8.62
C ARG A 91 7.85 2.15 9.46
N ALA A 92 6.94 1.42 8.82
CA ALA A 92 5.93 0.60 9.49
C ALA A 92 6.59 -0.47 10.37
N GLY A 93 7.55 -1.24 9.84
CA GLY A 93 8.25 -2.30 10.59
C GLY A 93 8.96 -1.78 11.85
N LYS A 94 9.47 -0.54 11.84
CA LYS A 94 10.07 0.08 13.03
C LYS A 94 9.08 0.29 14.18
N ILE A 95 7.80 0.52 13.88
CA ILE A 95 6.76 0.75 14.90
C ILE A 95 6.48 -0.52 15.71
N VAL A 96 6.51 -1.68 15.04
CA VAL A 96 6.14 -2.98 15.62
C VAL A 96 7.35 -3.90 15.80
N LYS A 97 8.54 -3.31 16.00
CA LYS A 97 9.75 -4.08 16.32
C LYS A 97 9.57 -4.78 17.67
N GLY A 98 9.85 -6.07 17.70
CA GLY A 98 9.70 -6.93 18.87
C GLY A 98 8.29 -7.50 19.08
N TYR A 99 7.33 -7.19 18.20
CA TYR A 99 5.96 -7.72 18.30
C TYR A 99 5.87 -9.07 17.57
N ALA A 100 5.11 -10.02 18.14
CA ALA A 100 4.77 -11.28 17.47
C ALA A 100 3.38 -11.24 16.80
N GLU A 101 2.51 -10.37 17.30
CA GLU A 101 1.15 -10.13 16.83
C GLU A 101 0.81 -8.63 16.93
N ILE A 102 -0.07 -8.15 16.05
CA ILE A 102 -0.45 -6.74 15.98
C ILE A 102 -1.97 -6.59 15.90
N GLY A 103 -2.53 -5.65 16.67
CA GLY A 103 -3.94 -5.29 16.61
C GLY A 103 -4.18 -4.07 15.73
N LEU A 104 -5.44 -3.63 15.69
CA LEU A 104 -5.86 -2.49 14.88
C LEU A 104 -5.11 -1.19 15.23
N LYS A 105 -4.81 -0.97 16.52
CA LYS A 105 -4.05 0.20 16.97
C LYS A 105 -2.63 0.21 16.38
N GLU A 106 -1.91 -0.90 16.47
CA GLU A 106 -0.55 -1.01 15.93
C GLU A 106 -0.55 -0.83 14.40
N ILE A 107 -1.57 -1.35 13.71
CA ILE A 107 -1.75 -1.19 12.26
C ILE A 107 -1.94 0.30 11.89
N VAL A 108 -2.72 1.06 12.68
CA VAL A 108 -2.88 2.51 12.48
C VAL A 108 -1.55 3.24 12.69
N ASP A 109 -0.83 2.92 13.77
CA ASP A 109 0.48 3.53 14.07
C ASP A 109 1.51 3.23 12.95
N MET A 110 1.52 1.99 12.44
CA MET A 110 2.32 1.59 11.27
C MET A 110 1.94 2.37 10.01
N GLY A 111 0.64 2.52 9.73
CA GLY A 111 0.12 3.25 8.58
C GLY A 111 0.50 4.73 8.61
N ASN A 112 0.39 5.37 9.77
CA ASN A 112 0.83 6.75 9.98
C ASN A 112 2.34 6.91 9.76
N ALA A 113 3.15 5.97 10.26
CA ALA A 113 4.60 5.98 10.03
C ALA A 113 4.96 5.77 8.54
N ALA A 114 4.23 4.88 7.85
CA ALA A 114 4.38 4.65 6.42
C ALA A 114 4.05 5.91 5.60
N ILE A 115 2.90 6.54 5.86
CA ILE A 115 2.48 7.80 5.21
C ILE A 115 3.53 8.89 5.43
N ASN A 116 3.94 9.13 6.68
CA ASN A 116 4.97 10.13 6.99
C ASN A 116 6.31 9.82 6.28
N GLY A 117 6.66 8.55 6.18
CA GLY A 117 7.82 8.09 5.41
C GLY A 117 7.75 8.45 3.93
N ILE A 118 6.59 8.20 3.31
CA ILE A 118 6.32 8.53 1.91
C ILE A 118 6.38 10.05 1.72
N LYS A 119 5.71 10.83 2.56
CA LYS A 119 5.72 12.31 2.48
C LYS A 119 7.15 12.86 2.56
N GLN A 120 7.95 12.40 3.52
CA GLN A 120 9.34 12.85 3.67
C GLN A 120 10.22 12.47 2.47
N ARG A 121 10.06 11.26 1.94
CA ARG A 121 10.88 10.74 0.83
C ARG A 121 10.47 11.33 -0.51
N GLY A 122 9.17 11.34 -0.80
CA GLY A 122 8.59 11.79 -2.05
C GLY A 122 8.34 13.30 -2.11
N LYS A 123 8.45 14.01 -0.98
CA LYS A 123 8.15 15.44 -0.86
C LYS A 123 6.73 15.79 -1.32
N SER A 124 5.81 14.84 -1.17
CA SER A 124 4.41 14.95 -1.56
C SER A 124 3.47 15.02 -0.36
N GLU A 125 2.34 15.66 -0.58
CA GLU A 125 1.25 15.81 0.38
C GLU A 125 -0.02 15.10 -0.12
N VAL A 126 -1.00 14.93 0.78
CA VAL A 126 -2.34 14.49 0.37
C VAL A 126 -2.96 15.60 -0.49
N GLY A 127 -3.56 15.23 -1.62
CA GLY A 127 -4.09 16.15 -2.62
C GLY A 127 -3.10 16.48 -3.74
N ASP A 128 -1.87 15.95 -3.70
CA ASP A 128 -0.88 16.15 -4.77
C ASP A 128 -1.00 15.14 -5.93
N LYS A 129 -2.04 14.30 -5.90
CA LYS A 129 -2.31 13.23 -6.87
C LYS A 129 -1.19 12.19 -6.88
N THR A 130 -1.07 11.45 -5.78
CA THR A 130 -0.07 10.39 -5.56
C THR A 130 -0.66 9.20 -4.80
N ILE A 131 0.15 8.17 -4.52
CA ILE A 131 -0.25 7.05 -3.65
C ILE A 131 -0.81 7.47 -2.29
N LEU A 132 -0.43 8.64 -1.77
CA LEU A 132 -0.95 9.15 -0.50
C LEU A 132 -2.47 9.35 -0.52
N ASP A 133 -3.04 9.65 -1.69
CA ASP A 133 -4.46 9.94 -1.86
C ASP A 133 -5.36 8.72 -1.69
N SER A 134 -4.81 7.49 -1.80
CA SER A 134 -5.53 6.26 -1.42
C SER A 134 -5.12 5.75 -0.03
N LEU A 135 -3.84 5.88 0.36
CA LEU A 135 -3.38 5.38 1.66
C LEU A 135 -3.95 6.19 2.85
N TYR A 136 -3.89 7.52 2.77
CA TYR A 136 -4.34 8.39 3.86
C TYR A 136 -5.80 8.17 4.26
N PRO A 137 -6.79 8.22 3.35
CA PRO A 137 -8.19 8.02 3.74
C PRO A 137 -8.44 6.62 4.31
N ALA A 138 -7.70 5.60 3.86
CA ALA A 138 -7.80 4.26 4.40
C ALA A 138 -7.32 4.18 5.87
N ILE A 139 -6.16 4.79 6.17
CA ILE A 139 -5.64 4.86 7.54
C ILE A 139 -6.55 5.68 8.46
N VAL A 140 -7.19 6.74 7.95
CA VAL A 140 -8.19 7.51 8.70
C VAL A 140 -9.39 6.64 9.09
N GLU A 141 -9.88 5.76 8.21
CA GLU A 141 -10.96 4.82 8.56
C GLU A 141 -10.51 3.76 9.56
N LEU A 142 -9.26 3.28 9.49
CA LEU A 142 -8.73 2.37 10.51
C LEU A 142 -8.64 3.06 11.88
N ASP A 143 -8.23 4.33 11.95
CA ASP A 143 -8.18 5.11 13.21
C ASP A 143 -9.58 5.31 13.81
N LYS A 144 -10.60 5.56 12.99
CA LYS A 144 -12.00 5.58 13.44
C LYS A 144 -12.43 4.22 13.97
N ALA A 145 -12.08 3.15 13.26
CA ALA A 145 -12.40 1.79 13.67
C ALA A 145 -11.76 1.40 15.02
N VAL A 146 -10.59 1.95 15.37
CA VAL A 146 -10.01 1.82 16.73
C VAL A 146 -10.94 2.43 17.77
N LYS A 147 -11.44 3.65 17.54
CA LYS A 147 -12.32 4.37 18.48
C LYS A 147 -13.66 3.68 18.67
N ASP A 148 -14.15 3.08 17.59
CA ASP A 148 -15.42 2.36 17.56
C ASP A 148 -15.29 0.88 18.01
N ASN A 149 -14.08 0.43 18.40
CA ASN A 149 -13.75 -0.96 18.77
C ASN A 149 -14.23 -1.99 17.74
N LEU A 150 -14.05 -1.70 16.44
CA LEU A 150 -14.44 -2.62 15.37
C LEU A 150 -13.44 -3.77 15.23
N THR A 151 -13.94 -4.92 14.76
CA THR A 151 -13.10 -6.05 14.38
C THR A 151 -12.27 -5.73 13.13
N LEU A 152 -11.14 -6.42 12.96
CA LEU A 152 -10.23 -6.18 11.84
C LEU A 152 -10.91 -6.32 10.47
N ASP A 153 -11.79 -7.31 10.30
CA ASP A 153 -12.49 -7.54 9.03
C ASP A 153 -13.41 -6.38 8.64
N VAL A 154 -14.17 -5.83 9.60
CA VAL A 154 -15.03 -4.66 9.36
C VAL A 154 -14.18 -3.40 9.14
N ALA A 155 -13.08 -3.24 9.89
CA ALA A 155 -12.17 -2.12 9.75
C ALA A 155 -11.52 -2.08 8.35
N PHE A 156 -11.02 -3.22 7.86
CA PHE A 156 -10.39 -3.29 6.55
C PHE A 156 -11.38 -3.22 5.38
N GLU A 157 -12.64 -3.63 5.56
CA GLU A 157 -13.69 -3.36 4.59
C GLU A 157 -13.91 -1.84 4.41
N LYS A 158 -14.01 -1.09 5.52
CA LYS A 158 -14.13 0.37 5.49
C LYS A 158 -12.90 1.04 4.91
N ALA A 159 -11.70 0.59 5.31
CA ALA A 159 -10.43 1.13 4.80
C ALA A 159 -10.27 0.91 3.30
N PHE A 160 -10.63 -0.26 2.77
CA PHE A 160 -10.61 -0.51 1.33
C PHE A 160 -11.58 0.40 0.56
N LYS A 161 -12.82 0.56 1.04
CA LYS A 161 -13.77 1.51 0.44
C LYS A 161 -13.20 2.93 0.42
N ALA A 162 -12.58 3.38 1.50
CA ALA A 162 -11.95 4.70 1.56
C ALA A 162 -10.73 4.84 0.63
N ALA A 163 -9.88 3.81 0.53
CA ALA A 163 -8.76 3.78 -0.42
C ALA A 163 -9.25 3.90 -1.87
N LYS A 164 -10.33 3.19 -2.20
CA LYS A 164 -10.98 3.21 -3.52
C LYS A 164 -11.56 4.57 -3.87
N GLU A 165 -12.27 5.20 -2.93
CA GLU A 165 -12.77 6.56 -3.11
C GLU A 165 -11.63 7.59 -3.22
N GLY A 166 -10.56 7.41 -2.44
CA GLY A 166 -9.34 8.21 -2.54
C GLY A 166 -8.71 8.13 -3.94
N PHE A 167 -8.52 6.90 -4.45
CA PHE A 167 -8.07 6.66 -5.82
C PHE A 167 -8.95 7.35 -6.86
N LYS A 168 -10.28 7.18 -6.81
CA LYS A 168 -11.20 7.83 -7.76
C LYS A 168 -11.06 9.35 -7.76
N LYS A 169 -10.95 9.97 -6.59
CA LYS A 169 -10.82 11.44 -6.47
C LYS A 169 -9.59 11.99 -7.19
N THR A 170 -8.53 11.19 -7.32
CA THR A 170 -7.32 11.61 -8.04
C THR A 170 -7.60 11.99 -9.48
N GLU A 171 -8.63 11.46 -10.13
CA GLU A 171 -9.01 11.81 -11.50
C GLU A 171 -9.28 13.31 -11.68
N SER A 172 -9.82 13.96 -10.65
CA SER A 172 -10.13 15.40 -10.64
C SER A 172 -8.96 16.31 -10.23
N MET A 173 -7.80 15.73 -9.89
CA MET A 173 -6.64 16.46 -9.38
C MET A 173 -5.60 16.76 -10.46
N VAL A 174 -4.90 17.88 -10.31
CA VAL A 174 -3.69 18.20 -11.06
C VAL A 174 -2.49 17.51 -10.41
N SER A 175 -1.73 16.75 -11.19
CA SER A 175 -0.51 16.10 -10.71
C SER A 175 0.58 17.11 -10.37
N LYS A 176 1.18 16.98 -9.19
CA LYS A 176 2.34 17.79 -8.78
C LYS A 176 3.66 17.01 -8.73
N HIS A 177 3.61 15.68 -8.84
CA HIS A 177 4.78 14.81 -8.74
C HIS A 177 4.82 13.75 -9.84
N GLY A 178 6.00 13.16 -10.02
CA GLY A 178 6.21 12.10 -11.01
C GLY A 178 6.06 12.59 -12.45
N ARG A 179 5.99 11.63 -13.39
CA ARG A 179 5.89 11.92 -14.83
C ARG A 179 4.57 12.62 -15.20
N ALA A 180 3.49 12.30 -14.48
CA ALA A 180 2.18 12.92 -14.68
C ALA A 180 2.20 14.45 -14.46
N ALA A 181 3.11 14.97 -13.62
CA ALA A 181 3.26 16.40 -13.39
C ALA A 181 3.67 17.18 -14.65
N TYR A 182 4.35 16.54 -15.60
CA TYR A 182 4.77 17.16 -16.86
C TYR A 182 3.58 17.57 -17.74
N TYR A 183 2.39 17.00 -17.49
CA TYR A 183 1.17 17.27 -18.23
C TYR A 183 0.34 18.41 -17.62
N GLY A 184 0.67 18.89 -16.41
CA GLY A 184 -0.05 19.97 -15.74
C GLY A 184 -1.56 19.70 -15.67
N GLU A 185 -2.39 20.67 -16.06
CA GLU A 185 -3.86 20.53 -16.07
C GLU A 185 -4.37 19.38 -16.96
N LYS A 186 -3.60 18.93 -17.96
CA LYS A 186 -3.98 17.77 -18.79
C LYS A 186 -3.95 16.44 -18.03
N SER A 187 -3.43 16.42 -16.81
CA SER A 187 -3.53 15.25 -15.92
C SER A 187 -4.92 15.08 -15.30
N ILE A 188 -5.81 16.09 -15.40
CA ILE A 188 -7.22 15.97 -15.01
C ILE A 188 -7.94 15.04 -16.00
N GLY A 189 -8.83 14.19 -15.49
CA GLY A 189 -9.51 13.14 -16.26
C GLY A 189 -8.74 11.82 -16.35
N HIS A 190 -7.56 11.76 -15.72
CA HIS A 190 -6.76 10.55 -15.62
C HIS A 190 -6.50 10.22 -14.15
N PRO A 191 -6.97 9.09 -13.61
CA PRO A 191 -6.68 8.72 -12.23
C PRO A 191 -5.18 8.38 -12.04
N ASP A 192 -4.68 8.52 -10.82
CA ASP A 192 -3.26 8.33 -10.49
C ASP A 192 -2.87 6.85 -10.43
N SER A 193 -1.75 6.51 -11.07
CA SER A 193 -1.25 5.14 -11.13
C SER A 193 -0.70 4.67 -9.77
N GLY A 194 -0.08 5.55 -8.98
CA GLY A 194 0.37 5.25 -7.62
C GLY A 194 -0.79 5.05 -6.64
N ALA A 195 -1.83 5.88 -6.72
CA ALA A 195 -3.03 5.75 -5.91
C ALA A 195 -3.78 4.46 -6.23
N ALA A 196 -3.77 4.02 -7.49
CA ALA A 196 -4.29 2.70 -7.88
C ALA A 196 -3.58 1.58 -7.12
N VAL A 197 -2.24 1.58 -7.07
CA VAL A 197 -1.47 0.59 -6.31
C VAL A 197 -1.82 0.63 -4.82
N GLY A 198 -1.95 1.82 -4.22
CA GLY A 198 -2.39 1.95 -2.83
C GLY A 198 -3.78 1.37 -2.57
N MET A 199 -4.73 1.57 -3.49
CA MET A 199 -6.06 0.95 -3.43
C MET A 199 -5.97 -0.57 -3.53
N LEU A 200 -5.20 -1.10 -4.49
CA LEU A 200 -5.04 -2.55 -4.71
C LEU A 200 -4.37 -3.25 -3.53
N ILE A 201 -3.46 -2.59 -2.82
CA ILE A 201 -2.91 -3.09 -1.56
C ILE A 201 -4.02 -3.29 -0.53
N PHE A 202 -4.89 -2.30 -0.33
CA PHE A 202 -6.02 -2.43 0.60
C PHE A 202 -7.05 -3.46 0.13
N GLU A 203 -7.24 -3.64 -1.18
CA GLU A 203 -8.07 -4.71 -1.72
C GLU A 203 -7.51 -6.09 -1.37
N GLY A 204 -6.20 -6.30 -1.51
CA GLY A 204 -5.54 -7.54 -1.10
C GLY A 204 -5.71 -7.84 0.39
N ILE A 205 -5.55 -6.83 1.25
CA ILE A 205 -5.77 -6.98 2.69
C ILE A 205 -7.25 -7.31 2.99
N TYR A 206 -8.18 -6.61 2.36
CA TYR A 206 -9.61 -6.88 2.50
C TYR A 206 -9.97 -8.29 2.04
N ASN A 207 -9.41 -8.76 0.92
CA ASN A 207 -9.66 -10.08 0.38
C ASN A 207 -9.26 -11.19 1.36
N PHE A 208 -8.14 -11.04 2.07
CA PHE A 208 -7.74 -11.95 3.15
C PHE A 208 -8.84 -12.08 4.21
N PHE A 209 -9.41 -10.97 4.69
CA PHE A 209 -10.49 -11.03 5.67
C PHE A 209 -11.79 -11.58 5.10
N SER A 210 -12.14 -11.22 3.85
CA SER A 210 -13.40 -11.64 3.22
C SER A 210 -13.49 -13.16 2.98
N LYS A 211 -12.35 -13.83 2.75
CA LYS A 211 -12.27 -15.28 2.52
C LYS A 211 -12.27 -16.10 3.80
N ASN A 212 -11.92 -15.47 4.93
CA ASN A 212 -11.81 -16.09 6.24
C ASN A 212 -12.95 -15.67 7.18
N LYS A 213 -14.07 -15.19 6.62
CA LYS A 213 -15.33 -14.93 7.34
C LYS A 213 -16.09 -16.23 7.61
#